data_AF-A0A934YYQ9-F1
#
_entry.id   AF-A0A934YYQ9-F1
#
_cell.length_a   1.000
_cell.length_b   1.000
_cell.length_c   1.000
_cell.angle_alpha   90.00
_cell.angle_beta   90.00
_cell.angle_gamma   90.00
#
_symmetry.space_group_name_H-M   'P 1'
#
loop_
_entity.id
_entity.type
_entity.pdbx_description
1 polymer ?
#
loop_
_entity_poly.entity_id
_entity_poly.type
_entity_poly.pdbx_seq_one_letter_code
_entity_poly.pdbx_strand_id
1 'polypeptide(L)'
;MSKHKLDLHDIFNKGQQIDRALDEAMEHCVERRIPILEIIPGKGSGQLKKKVIRYLQLSHVKKLYHRIDKDSDNFGRLFVRFKH
;
A
#
# COMPACT_ATOMS: atom_id res chain seq x y z
N MET A 1 -16.73 5.89 -4.35
CA MET A 1 -15.54 5.22 -4.95
C MET A 1 -15.25 3.97 -4.14
N SER A 2 -15.06 2.82 -4.79
CA SER A 2 -14.65 1.59 -4.09
C SER A 2 -13.18 1.70 -3.63
N LYS A 3 -12.86 1.09 -2.50
CA LYS A 3 -11.50 1.01 -1.98
C LYS A 3 -11.21 -0.40 -1.48
N HIS A 4 -9.98 -0.86 -1.66
CA HIS A 4 -9.48 -2.07 -1.02
C HIS A 4 -8.59 -1.69 0.17
N LYS A 5 -8.67 -2.41 1.28
CA LYS A 5 -7.91 -2.13 2.51
C LYS A 5 -6.91 -3.25 2.75
N LEU A 6 -5.65 -2.90 2.91
CA LEU A 6 -4.57 -3.78 3.35
C LEU A 6 -4.09 -3.35 4.74
N ASP A 7 -4.27 -4.23 5.72
CA ASP A 7 -3.79 -4.03 7.09
C ASP A 7 -2.50 -4.84 7.30
N LEU A 8 -1.42 -4.15 7.67
CA LEU A 8 -0.10 -4.78 7.83
C LEU A 8 0.30 -4.96 9.29
N HIS A 9 -0.57 -4.61 10.25
CA HIS A 9 -0.24 -4.70 11.68
C HIS A 9 0.08 -6.12 12.12
N ASP A 10 -0.65 -7.13 11.64
CA ASP A 10 -0.45 -8.51 12.09
C ASP A 10 0.84 -9.16 11.58
N ILE A 11 1.42 -8.61 10.51
CA ILE A 11 2.62 -9.12 9.83
C ILE A 11 3.80 -8.15 9.90
N PHE A 12 3.75 -7.16 10.80
CA PHE A 12 4.72 -6.05 10.84
C PHE A 12 6.19 -6.48 10.99
N ASN A 13 6.45 -7.64 11.59
CA ASN A 13 7.78 -8.21 11.78
C ASN A 13 8.13 -9.33 10.77
N LYS A 14 7.21 -9.66 9.85
CA LYS A 14 7.37 -10.73 8.87
C LYS A 14 7.68 -10.13 7.50
N GLY A 15 8.94 -9.77 7.30
CA GLY A 15 9.42 -9.06 6.11
C GLY A 15 8.90 -9.61 4.77
N GLN A 16 9.04 -10.92 4.53
CA GLN A 16 8.59 -11.57 3.29
C GLN A 16 7.06 -11.56 3.13
N GLN A 17 6.31 -11.69 4.24
CA GLN A 17 4.85 -11.67 4.19
C GLN A 17 4.33 -10.28 3.85
N ILE A 18 5.01 -9.22 4.30
CA ILE A 18 4.67 -7.84 3.93
C ILE A 18 4.79 -7.64 2.43
N ASP A 19 5.90 -8.08 1.82
CA ASP A 19 6.13 -7.89 0.39
C ASP A 19 5.07 -8.65 -0.43
N ARG A 20 4.81 -9.91 -0.07
CA ARG A 20 3.76 -10.72 -0.69
C ARG A 20 2.37 -10.10 -0.55
N ALA A 21 1.99 -9.62 0.63
CA ALA A 21 0.69 -9.01 0.86
C ALA A 21 0.52 -7.70 0.08
N LEU A 22 1.61 -6.95 -0.13
CA LEU A 22 1.61 -5.77 -0.98
C LEU A 22 1.41 -6.15 -2.45
N ASP A 23 2.12 -7.16 -2.96
CA ASP A 23 1.95 -7.66 -4.33
C ASP A 23 0.50 -8.11 -4.58
N GLU A 24 -0.02 -8.99 -3.72
CA GLU A 24 -1.40 -9.52 -3.84
C GLU A 24 -2.44 -8.39 -3.82
N ALA A 25 -2.29 -7.39 -2.94
CA ALA A 25 -3.21 -6.26 -2.86
C ALA A 25 -3.14 -5.34 -4.08
N MET A 26 -1.93 -5.11 -4.62
CA MET A 26 -1.73 -4.31 -5.84
C MET A 26 -2.37 -5.00 -7.04
N GLU A 27 -2.08 -6.29 -7.25
CA GLU A 27 -2.65 -7.10 -8.33
C GLU A 27 -4.17 -7.13 -8.25
N HIS A 28 -4.72 -7.43 -7.07
CA HIS A 28 -6.17 -7.45 -6.85
C HIS A 28 -6.85 -6.13 -7.22
N CYS A 29 -6.23 -4.98 -6.90
CA CYS A 29 -6.78 -3.68 -7.28
C CYS A 29 -6.72 -3.42 -8.79
N VAL A 30 -5.66 -3.85 -9.45
CA VAL A 30 -5.52 -3.73 -10.91
C VAL A 30 -6.53 -4.61 -11.64
N GLU A 31 -6.58 -5.90 -11.30
CA GLU A 31 -7.48 -6.87 -11.93
C GLU A 31 -8.94 -6.49 -11.78
N ARG A 32 -9.35 -6.04 -10.59
CA ARG A 32 -10.73 -5.69 -10.29
C ARG A 32 -11.08 -4.23 -10.57
N ARG A 33 -10.15 -3.47 -11.18
CA ARG A 33 -10.30 -2.04 -11.45
C ARG A 33 -10.73 -1.22 -10.23
N ILE A 34 -10.17 -1.55 -9.06
CA ILE A 34 -10.43 -0.80 -7.82
C ILE A 34 -9.56 0.47 -7.87
N PRO A 35 -10.14 1.68 -7.75
CA PRO A 35 -9.42 2.92 -7.96
C PRO A 35 -8.44 3.27 -6.83
N ILE A 36 -8.66 2.74 -5.62
CA ILE A 36 -7.91 3.12 -4.42
C ILE A 36 -7.54 1.89 -3.59
N LEU A 37 -6.26 1.77 -3.24
CA LEU A 37 -5.76 0.88 -2.20
C LEU A 37 -5.40 1.70 -0.95
N GLU A 38 -6.04 1.42 0.17
CA GLU A 38 -5.71 1.94 1.50
C GLU A 38 -4.76 0.96 2.20
N ILE A 39 -3.52 1.40 2.46
CA ILE A 39 -2.52 0.60 3.16
C ILE A 39 -2.35 1.14 4.58
N ILE A 40 -2.46 0.27 5.57
CA ILE A 40 -2.31 0.59 7.00
C ILE A 40 -1.01 -0.03 7.55
N PRO A 41 0.13 0.67 7.44
CA PRO A 41 1.38 0.27 8.09
C PRO A 41 1.42 0.63 9.59
N GLY A 42 0.51 1.48 10.08
CA GLY A 42 0.48 1.91 11.49
C GLY A 42 1.35 3.12 11.83
N LYS A 43 1.23 3.58 13.09
CA LYS A 43 1.80 4.84 13.61
C LYS A 43 3.10 4.68 14.41
N GLY A 44 3.67 3.48 14.49
CA GLY A 44 4.85 3.19 15.31
C GLY A 44 6.13 3.91 14.86
N SER A 45 7.29 3.23 14.93
CA SER A 45 8.60 3.81 14.55
C SER A 45 8.73 4.30 13.09
N GLY A 46 7.70 4.10 12.26
CA GLY A 46 7.68 4.48 10.85
C GLY A 46 8.47 3.54 9.93
N GLN A 47 9.12 2.49 10.47
CA GLN A 47 9.91 1.55 9.66
C GLN A 47 9.06 0.79 8.65
N LEU A 48 7.88 0.30 9.07
CA LEU A 48 6.95 -0.38 8.17
C LEU A 48 6.45 0.56 7.07
N LYS A 49 6.12 1.82 7.41
CA LYS A 49 5.75 2.84 6.43
C LYS A 49 6.89 3.12 5.43
N LYS A 50 8.14 3.20 5.88
CA LYS A 50 9.31 3.35 5.00
C LYS A 50 9.45 2.14 4.07
N LYS A 51 9.26 0.92 4.58
CA LYS A 51 9.28 -0.31 3.77
C LYS A 51 8.20 -0.27 2.68
N VAL A 52 6.96 0.03 3.03
CA VAL A 52 5.85 0.18 2.07
C VAL A 52 6.18 1.23 1.00
N ILE A 53 6.69 2.40 1.38
CA ILE A 53 7.05 3.44 0.41
C ILE A 53 8.16 2.95 -0.53
N ARG A 54 9.17 2.23 -0.03
CA ARG A 54 10.23 1.66 -0.88
C ARG A 54 9.68 0.65 -1.88
N TYR A 55 8.79 -0.24 -1.43
CA TYR A 55 8.09 -1.18 -2.31
C TYR A 55 7.33 -0.45 -3.42
N LEU A 56 6.57 0.59 -3.09
CA LEU A 56 5.81 1.35 -4.08
C LEU A 56 6.71 2.06 -5.11
N GLN A 57 7.96 2.37 -4.78
CA GLN A 57 8.92 2.96 -5.72
C GLN A 57 9.55 1.95 -6.69
N LEU A 58 9.33 0.64 -6.51
CA LEU A 58 9.83 -0.38 -7.44
C LEU A 58 9.27 -0.13 -8.84
N SER A 59 10.12 -0.29 -9.86
CA SER A 59 9.80 0.13 -11.23
C SER A 59 8.59 -0.59 -11.84
N HIS A 60 8.32 -1.84 -11.47
CA HIS A 60 7.15 -2.60 -11.92
C HIS A 60 5.87 -2.15 -11.19
N VAL A 61 5.95 -1.86 -9.89
CA VAL A 61 4.82 -1.37 -9.07
C VAL A 61 4.43 0.05 -9.45
N LYS A 62 5.41 0.94 -9.63
CA LYS A 62 5.22 2.37 -9.91
C LYS A 62 4.43 2.64 -11.21
N LYS A 63 4.48 1.71 -12.16
CA LYS A 63 3.73 1.79 -13.43
C LYS A 63 2.23 1.55 -13.25
N LEU A 64 1.81 0.87 -12.17
CA LEU A 64 0.43 0.46 -11.93
C LEU A 64 -0.46 1.59 -11.39
N TYR A 65 0.14 2.66 -10.86
CA TYR A 65 -0.59 3.75 -10.20
C TYR A 65 -0.10 5.13 -10.68
N HIS A 66 -0.86 6.20 -10.39
CA HIS A 66 -0.46 7.57 -10.75
C HIS A 66 -0.13 8.46 -9.56
N ARG A 67 -0.69 8.18 -8.38
CA ARG A 67 -0.48 9.00 -7.19
C ARG A 67 -0.45 8.14 -5.92
N ILE A 68 0.35 8.58 -4.95
CA ILE A 68 0.29 8.15 -3.56
C ILE A 68 -0.15 9.36 -2.74
N ASP A 69 -1.23 9.22 -1.98
CA ASP A 69 -1.64 10.22 -1.00
C ASP A 69 -1.17 9.77 0.39
N LYS A 70 -0.43 10.63 1.07
CA LYS A 70 -0.13 10.47 2.49
C LYS A 70 -1.23 11.20 3.25
N ASP A 71 -1.85 10.51 4.19
CA ASP A 71 -2.85 11.14 5.03
C ASP A 71 -2.18 12.06 6.06
N SER A 72 -2.57 13.34 6.06
CA SER A 72 -2.08 14.38 6.96
C SER A 72 -2.69 14.30 8.36
N ASP A 73 -3.88 13.72 8.49
CA ASP A 73 -4.63 13.62 9.75
C ASP A 73 -4.37 12.27 10.43
N ASN A 74 -4.12 11.24 9.62
CA ASN A 74 -3.78 9.89 10.09
C ASN A 74 -2.52 9.35 9.43
N PHE A 75 -1.37 9.71 9.99
CA PHE A 75 -0.06 9.25 9.52
C PHE A 75 0.13 7.72 9.48
N GLY A 76 -0.78 6.96 10.11
CA GLY A 76 -0.77 5.49 10.13
C GLY A 76 -1.30 4.82 8.86
N ARG A 77 -1.73 5.60 7.86
CA ARG A 77 -2.18 5.10 6.56
C ARG A 77 -1.60 5.88 5.38
N LEU A 78 -1.68 5.26 4.21
CA LEU A 78 -1.44 5.89 2.92
C LEU A 78 -2.39 5.29 1.88
N PHE A 79 -2.61 6.04 0.80
CA PHE A 79 -3.48 5.62 -0.29
C PHE A 79 -2.70 5.55 -1.59
N VAL A 80 -2.91 4.49 -2.35
CA VAL A 80 -2.40 4.36 -3.72
C VAL A 80 -3.58 4.52 -4.68
N ARG A 81 -3.46 5.42 -5.65
CA ARG A 81 -4.48 5.68 -6.67
C ARG A 81 -4.08 5.11 -8.02
N PHE A 82 -4.87 4.15 -8.49
CA PHE A 82 -4.62 3.44 -9.75
C PHE A 82 -5.06 4.27 -10.96
N LYS A 83 -4.45 3.98 -12.12
CA LYS A 83 -4.91 4.51 -13.42
C LYS A 83 -5.86 3.47 -14.00
N HIS A 84 -7.16 3.73 -13.97
CA HIS A 84 -8.17 2.97 -14.70
C HIS A 84 -8.82 3.86 -15.75
#